data_AF-A0A848VCV5-F1
#
_entry.id   AF-A0A848VCV5-F1
#
_cell.length_a   1.000
_cell.length_b   1.000
_cell.length_c   1.000
_cell.angle_alpha   90.00
_cell.angle_beta   90.00
_cell.angle_gamma   90.00
#
_symmetry.space_group_name_H-M   'P 1'
#
loop_
_entity.id
_entity.type
_entity.pdbx_description
1 polymer ?
#
loop_
_entity_poly.entity_id
_entity_poly.type
_entity_poly.pdbx_seq_one_letter_code
_entity_poly.pdbx_strand_id
1 'polypeptide(L)'
;FGFVSQGVFHLLKIAYREEYADVGPGTVLLNLVIDEFSRSAVIKKINLVTKPAWSAPWQAGEESTKTIQLFNFTPGGIYLYCQTRLINFLRKARLNIASSEGQIS
;
A
#
# COMPACT_ATOMS: atom_id res chain seq x y z
N PHE A 1 -6.08 2.29 12.56
CA PHE A 1 -7.26 1.76 11.83
C PHE A 1 -6.82 0.60 10.97
N GLY A 2 -7.53 -0.52 11.07
CA GLY A 2 -7.26 -1.75 10.33
C GLY A 2 -8.44 -2.70 10.41
N PHE A 3 -8.35 -3.82 9.70
CA PHE A 3 -9.38 -4.87 9.72
C PHE A 3 -8.72 -6.24 9.74
N VAL A 4 -9.45 -7.24 10.22
CA VAL A 4 -9.00 -8.64 10.23
C VAL A 4 -9.67 -9.39 9.09
N SER A 5 -8.87 -10.14 8.33
CA SER A 5 -9.37 -11.08 7.32
C SER A 5 -8.52 -12.34 7.33
N GLN A 6 -9.14 -13.51 7.37
CA GLN A 6 -8.46 -14.82 7.28
C GLN A 6 -7.26 -14.99 8.23
N GLY A 7 -7.35 -14.46 9.47
CA GLY A 7 -6.24 -14.53 10.43
C GLY A 7 -5.08 -13.57 10.15
N VAL A 8 -5.29 -12.59 9.28
CA VAL A 8 -4.35 -11.50 8.98
C VAL A 8 -4.95 -10.18 9.45
N PHE A 9 -4.19 -9.40 10.20
CA PHE A 9 -4.56 -8.03 10.53
C PHE A 9 -3.98 -7.08 9.48
N HIS A 10 -4.85 -6.40 8.74
CA HIS A 10 -4.48 -5.42 7.72
C HIS A 10 -4.47 -4.02 8.31
N LEU A 11 -3.27 -3.48 8.51
CA LEU A 11 -3.09 -2.14 9.03
C LEU A 11 -3.11 -1.13 7.87
N LEU A 12 -4.16 -0.30 7.85
CA LEU A 12 -4.39 0.68 6.79
C LEU A 12 -3.75 2.02 7.11
N LYS A 13 -3.94 2.49 8.34
CA LYS A 13 -3.47 3.80 8.77
C LYS A 13 -3.17 3.80 10.26
N ILE A 14 -2.02 4.37 10.62
CA ILE A 14 -1.71 4.81 11.97
C ILE A 14 -1.79 6.33 11.95
N ALA A 15 -2.57 6.90 12.87
CA ALA A 15 -2.61 8.34 13.07
C ALA A 15 -1.94 8.64 14.41
N TYR A 16 -1.19 9.73 14.46
CA TYR A 16 -0.57 10.26 15.66
C TYR A 16 -0.77 11.78 15.68
N ARG A 17 -0.56 12.41 16.83
CA ARG A 17 -0.58 13.88 16.93
C ARG A 17 0.75 14.43 16.46
N GLU A 18 0.72 15.45 15.60
CA GLU A 18 1.93 16.01 14.97
C GLU A 18 2.99 16.47 15.97
N GLU A 19 2.56 16.88 17.17
CA GLU A 19 3.45 17.21 18.31
C GLU A 19 4.43 16.08 18.70
N TYR A 20 4.16 14.84 18.29
CA TYR A 20 5.02 13.68 18.52
C TYR A 20 5.78 13.23 17.27
N ALA A 21 5.78 13.98 16.16
CA ALA A 21 6.44 13.55 14.91
C ALA A 21 7.92 13.18 15.12
N ASP A 22 8.62 13.92 15.99
CA ASP A 22 10.06 13.79 16.22
C ASP A 22 10.47 12.53 17.00
N VAL A 23 9.52 11.83 17.63
CA VAL A 23 9.80 10.63 18.45
C VAL A 23 9.52 9.32 17.72
N GLY A 24 9.31 9.34 16.41
CA GLY A 24 8.98 8.14 15.63
C GLY A 24 7.68 7.46 16.08
N PRO A 25 6.56 8.20 16.19
CA PRO A 25 5.32 7.73 16.82
C PRO A 25 4.70 6.56 16.04
N GLY A 26 4.90 6.52 14.72
CA GLY A 26 4.48 5.40 13.88
C GLY A 26 5.12 4.07 14.31
N THR A 27 6.40 4.07 14.66
CA THR A 27 7.12 2.88 15.11
C THR A 27 6.62 2.41 16.47
N VAL A 28 6.42 3.34 17.41
CA VAL A 28 5.89 3.00 18.74
C VAL A 28 4.47 2.41 18.62
N LEU A 29 3.60 3.06 17.86
CA LEU A 29 2.24 2.58 17.64
C LEU A 29 2.22 1.22 16.91
N LEU A 30 3.11 0.99 15.95
CA LEU A 30 3.23 -0.31 15.31
C LEU A 30 3.70 -1.39 16.29
N ASN A 31 4.68 -1.11 17.16
CA ASN A 31 5.10 -2.04 18.22
C ASN A 31 3.92 -2.45 19.11
N LEU A 32 3.11 -1.48 19.53
CA LEU A 32 1.95 -1.74 20.37
C LEU A 32 0.93 -2.64 19.67
N VAL A 33 0.67 -2.38 18.39
CA VAL A 33 -0.21 -3.23 17.55
C VAL A 33 0.36 -4.65 17.44
N ILE A 34 1.67 -4.79 17.25
CA ILE A 34 2.32 -6.10 17.16
C ILE A 34 2.22 -6.84 18.49
N ASP A 35 2.49 -6.20 19.63
CA ASP A 35 2.35 -6.82 20.95
C ASP A 35 0.90 -7.27 21.20
N GLU A 36 -0.08 -6.40 20.92
CA GLU A 36 -1.50 -6.70 21.07
C GLU A 36 -1.91 -7.96 20.26
N PHE A 37 -1.52 -8.02 18.98
CA PHE A 37 -1.88 -9.15 18.13
C PHE A 37 -1.00 -10.38 18.31
N SER A 38 0.21 -10.25 18.85
CA SER A 38 1.07 -11.39 19.18
C SER A 38 0.48 -12.30 20.25
N ARG A 39 -0.37 -11.73 21.12
CA ARG A 39 -1.09 -12.45 22.18
C ARG A 39 -2.36 -13.13 21.66
N SER A 40 -2.77 -12.86 20.43
CA SER A 40 -3.95 -13.46 19.82
C SER A 40 -3.60 -14.77 19.12
N ALA A 41 -4.23 -15.88 19.50
CA ALA A 41 -4.08 -17.17 18.81
C ALA A 41 -4.67 -17.18 17.38
N VAL A 42 -5.48 -16.17 17.04
CA VAL A 42 -6.21 -16.08 15.76
C VAL A 42 -5.40 -15.35 14.69
N ILE A 43 -4.59 -14.36 15.08
CA ILE A 43 -3.83 -13.53 14.14
C ILE A 43 -2.44 -14.10 13.95
N LYS A 44 -2.11 -14.49 12.72
CA LYS A 44 -0.81 -15.07 12.37
C LYS A 44 0.10 -14.11 11.63
N LYS A 45 -0.48 -13.07 11.02
CA LYS A 45 0.24 -12.11 10.18
C LYS A 45 -0.31 -10.71 10.34
N ILE A 46 0.57 -9.73 10.20
CA ILE A 46 0.21 -8.32 10.09
C ILE A 46 0.63 -7.85 8.70
N ASN A 47 -0.30 -7.24 7.97
CA ASN A 47 -0.08 -6.70 6.63
C ASN A 47 -0.05 -5.17 6.70
N LEU A 48 1.08 -4.59 6.26
CA LEU A 48 1.29 -3.15 6.17
C LEU A 48 0.95 -2.68 4.75
N VAL A 49 -0.32 -2.36 4.52
CA VAL A 49 -0.91 -2.14 3.17
C VAL A 49 -0.20 -1.06 2.36
N THR A 50 0.34 -0.03 3.02
CA THR A 50 0.91 1.16 2.34
C THR A 50 2.44 1.24 2.39
N LYS A 51 3.13 0.22 2.94
CA LYS A 51 4.59 0.19 3.12
C LYS A 51 5.19 1.57 3.47
N PRO A 52 4.76 2.21 4.56
CA PRO A 52 5.26 3.53 4.90
C PRO A 52 6.77 3.48 5.22
N ALA A 53 7.51 4.53 4.91
CA ALA A 53 8.98 4.54 5.07
C ALA A 53 9.45 4.20 6.49
N TRP A 54 8.72 4.66 7.52
CA TRP A 54 9.02 4.35 8.92
C TRP A 54 8.87 2.87 9.29
N SER A 55 8.20 2.06 8.46
CA SER A 55 8.07 0.61 8.67
C SER A 55 9.25 -0.21 8.14
N ALA A 56 10.20 0.42 7.44
CA ALA A 56 11.37 -0.26 6.86
C ALA A 56 12.18 -1.15 7.85
N PRO A 57 12.39 -0.76 9.12
CA PRO A 57 13.14 -1.59 10.07
C PRO A 57 12.52 -2.98 10.34
N TRP A 58 11.22 -3.13 10.07
CA TRP A 58 10.49 -4.37 10.32
C TRP A 58 10.67 -5.41 9.20
N GLN A 59 11.34 -5.02 8.09
CA GLN A 59 11.66 -5.91 6.97
C GLN A 59 10.49 -6.82 6.55
N ALA A 60 9.29 -6.24 6.46
CA ALA A 60 8.10 -6.99 6.10
C ALA A 60 8.30 -7.67 4.73
N GLY A 61 7.94 -8.95 4.63
CA GLY A 61 7.95 -9.65 3.35
C GLY A 61 7.09 -8.91 2.34
N GLU A 62 7.66 -8.63 1.17
CA GLU A 62 6.97 -7.89 0.11
C GLU A 62 6.21 -8.86 -0.79
N GLU A 63 4.91 -8.62 -0.96
CA GLU A 63 4.07 -9.35 -1.89
C GLU A 63 3.58 -8.40 -3.00
N SER A 64 3.63 -8.87 -4.25
CA SER A 64 3.16 -8.10 -5.40
C SER A 64 1.65 -7.91 -5.34
N THR A 65 1.19 -6.70 -5.02
CA THR A 65 -0.23 -6.35 -5.02
C THR A 65 -0.72 -5.97 -6.42
N LYS A 66 -1.94 -6.40 -6.78
CA LYS A 66 -2.63 -5.95 -8.00
C LYS A 66 -3.66 -4.89 -7.66
N THR A 67 -3.60 -3.73 -8.31
CA THR A 67 -4.65 -2.71 -8.20
C THR A 67 -5.81 -3.11 -9.09
N ILE A 68 -6.98 -3.31 -8.47
CA ILE A 68 -8.24 -3.54 -9.19
C ILE A 68 -8.99 -2.22 -9.22
N GLN A 69 -9.34 -1.76 -10.43
CA GLN A 69 -10.16 -0.56 -10.63
C GLN A 69 -11.54 -1.00 -11.12
N LEU A 70 -12.58 -0.65 -10.36
CA LEU A 70 -13.97 -0.96 -10.69
C LEU A 70 -14.64 0.32 -11.20
N PHE A 71 -15.24 0.24 -12.38
CA PHE A 71 -15.99 1.32 -12.98
C PHE A 71 -17.46 0.93 -13.05
N ASN A 72 -18.35 1.87 -12.77
CA ASN A 72 -19.79 1.63 -12.91
C ASN A 72 -20.17 1.52 -14.39
N PHE A 73 -21.20 0.73 -14.71
CA PHE A 73 -21.76 0.55 -16.06
C PHE A 73 -22.67 1.72 -16.48
N THR A 74 -22.23 2.94 -16.21
CA THR A 74 -22.91 4.17 -16.64
C THR A 74 -22.08 4.86 -17.73
N PRO A 75 -22.67 5.73 -18.56
CA PRO A 75 -21.91 6.46 -19.58
C PRO A 75 -20.69 7.20 -19.02
N GLY A 76 -20.82 7.81 -17.84
CA GLY A 76 -19.71 8.45 -17.13
C GLY A 76 -18.64 7.45 -16.65
N GLY A 77 -19.05 6.26 -16.19
CA GLY A 77 -18.11 5.21 -15.80
C GLY A 77 -17.32 4.64 -16.98
N ILE A 78 -17.98 4.45 -18.13
CA ILE A 78 -17.31 4.04 -19.38
C ILE A 78 -16.33 5.11 -19.85
N TYR A 79 -16.71 6.39 -19.79
CA TYR A 79 -15.82 7.50 -20.13
C TYR A 79 -14.54 7.50 -19.25
N LEU A 80 -14.69 7.39 -17.93
CA LEU A 80 -13.56 7.32 -17.00
C LEU A 80 -12.68 6.08 -17.26
N TYR A 81 -13.30 4.95 -17.58
CA TYR A 81 -12.58 3.73 -17.95
C TYR A 81 -11.70 3.95 -19.20
N CYS A 82 -12.28 4.52 -20.26
CA CYS A 82 -11.56 4.81 -21.50
C CYS A 82 -10.41 5.79 -21.27
N GLN A 83 -10.65 6.86 -20.50
CA GLN A 83 -9.62 7.84 -20.15
C GLN A 83 -8.47 7.19 -19.35
N THR A 84 -8.81 6.39 -18.34
CA THR A 84 -7.80 5.72 -17.50
C THR A 84 -6.99 4.71 -18.31
N ARG A 85 -7.64 3.98 -19.22
CA ARG A 85 -6.98 3.04 -20.12
C ARG A 85 -6.00 3.74 -21.07
N LEU A 86 -6.40 4.89 -21.63
CA LEU A 86 -5.53 5.69 -22.50
C LEU A 86 -4.32 6.25 -21.72
N ILE A 87 -4.53 6.83 -20.54
CA ILE A 87 -3.45 7.36 -19.70
C ILE A 87 -2.46 6.25 -19.33
N ASN A 88 -2.96 5.07 -18.94
CA ASN A 88 -2.10 3.94 -18.59
C ASN A 88 -1.34 3.39 -19.81
N PHE A 89 -1.94 3.42 -21.00
CA PHE A 89 -1.26 3.06 -22.24
C PHE A 89 -0.11 4.03 -22.55
N LEU A 90 -0.38 5.34 -22.51
CA LEU A 90 0.63 6.38 -22.75
C LEU A 90 1.76 6.33 -21.70
N ARG A 91 1.43 6.10 -20.44
CA ARG A 91 2.43 5.94 -19.36
C ARG A 91 3.34 4.74 -19.62
N LYS A 92 2.80 3.61 -20.06
CA LYS A 92 3.60 2.42 -20.44
C LYS A 92 4.49 2.70 -21.65
N ALA A 93 3.96 3.35 -22.69
CA ALA A 93 4.76 3.73 -23.87
C ALA A 93 5.95 4.62 -23.48
N ARG A 94 5.73 5.61 -22.61
CA ARG A 94 6.79 6.49 -22.10
C ARG A 94 7.85 5.75 -21.29
N LEU A 95 7.44 4.80 -20.43
CA LEU A 95 8.37 3.99 -19.62
C LEU A 95 9.23 3.06 -20.50
N ASN A 96 8.66 2.51 -21.56
CA ASN A 96 9.42 1.67 -22.50
C ASN A 96 10.49 2.46 -23.26
N ILE A 97 10.19 3.70 -23.65
CA ILE A 97 11.15 4.59 -24.33
C ILE A 97 12.30 4.96 -23.38
N ALA A 98 11.99 5.34 -22.14
CA ALA A 98 13.01 5.66 -21.13
C ALA A 98 13.90 4.45 -20.77
N SER A 99 13.34 3.24 -20.77
CA SER A 99 14.11 2.01 -20.55
C SER A 99 15.02 1.65 -21.72
N SER A 100 14.71 2.07 -22.96
CA SER A 100 15.57 1.84 -24.12
C SER A 100 16.73 2.82 -24.23
N GLU A 101 16.59 4.04 -23.69
CA GLU A 101 17.68 5.04 -23.67
C GLU A 101 18.73 4.72 -22.59
N GLY A 102 18.33 4.08 -21.48
CA GLY A 102 19.23 3.71 -20.38
C GLY A 102 20.10 2.46 -20.61
N GLN A 103 20.03 1.81 -21.78
CA GLN A 103 20.85 0.62 -22.10
C GLN A 103 22.01 0.91 -23.08
N ILE A 104 22.23 2.17 -23.49
CA ILE A 104 23.31 2.57 -24.41
C ILE A 104 24.44 3.34 -23.66
N SER A 105 24.70 3.03 -22.39
CA SER A 105 25.80 3.65 -21.62
C SER A 105 26.58 2.64 -20.81
#